data_AF-A0A3D4Q549-F1
#
_entry.id   AF-A0A3D4Q549-F1
#
_cell.length_a   1.000
_cell.length_b   1.000
_cell.length_c   1.000
_cell.angle_alpha   90.00
_cell.angle_beta   90.00
_cell.angle_gamma   90.00
#
_symmetry.space_group_name_H-M   'P 1'
#
loop_
_entity.id
_entity.type
_entity.pdbx_description
1 polymer ?
#
loop_
_entity_poly.entity_id
_entity_poly.type
_entity_poly.pdbx_seq_one_letter_code
_entity_poly.pdbx_strand_id
1 'polypeptide(L)'
;MNSKKSKNLFECKMESENEEQVCERLGIDNKTLRQYIGNHRVYAIKVMHDENRRKRKFLFPVFQFDGSQIIPRLSTALKYVSKDTHPAAINKFFLMPTDELKSRKVNGPISPRDWLIAGGAVVDVIRMIQELAESP
;
A
#
# COMPACT_ATOMS: atom_id res chain seq x y z
N MET A 1 -20.41 -19.73 -17.64
CA MET A 1 -20.85 -20.13 -16.28
C MET A 1 -20.10 -19.33 -15.23
N ASN A 2 -20.85 -18.92 -14.22
CA ASN A 2 -20.52 -18.02 -13.13
C ASN A 2 -19.16 -18.25 -12.46
N SER A 3 -18.38 -17.19 -12.26
CA SER A 3 -17.63 -17.02 -11.01
C SER A 3 -17.77 -15.58 -10.52
N LYS A 4 -18.90 -15.35 -9.84
CA LYS A 4 -19.12 -14.22 -8.96
C LYS A 4 -18.09 -14.32 -7.81
N LYS A 5 -16.96 -13.64 -7.91
CA LYS A 5 -16.09 -13.33 -6.77
C LYS A 5 -15.90 -11.81 -6.61
N SER A 6 -17.01 -11.08 -6.73
CA SER A 6 -17.16 -9.76 -6.12
C SER A 6 -17.81 -9.95 -4.74
N LYS A 7 -17.19 -10.76 -3.88
CA LYS A 7 -17.65 -10.94 -2.51
C LYS A 7 -16.47 -10.65 -1.59
N ASN A 8 -16.66 -9.60 -0.80
CA ASN A 8 -15.84 -9.20 0.35
C ASN A 8 -14.56 -8.41 0.05
N LEU A 9 -14.72 -7.24 -0.56
CA LEU A 9 -13.80 -6.12 -0.30
C LEU A 9 -14.07 -5.45 1.08
N PHE A 10 -15.09 -5.92 1.81
CA PHE A 10 -15.62 -5.31 3.04
C PHE A 10 -15.01 -5.80 4.35
N GLU A 11 -14.09 -6.76 4.32
CA GLU A 11 -13.30 -7.15 5.49
C GLU A 11 -11.81 -7.05 5.19
N CYS A 12 -11.37 -5.88 4.74
CA CYS A 12 -9.96 -5.56 4.83
C CYS A 12 -9.64 -5.32 6.32
N LYS A 13 -9.20 -6.36 7.04
CA LYS A 13 -8.59 -6.28 8.40
C LYS A 13 -7.25 -5.54 8.34
N MET A 14 -7.23 -4.36 7.74
CA MET A 14 -6.06 -3.52 7.63
C MET A 14 -6.48 -2.08 7.90
N GLU A 15 -5.63 -1.37 8.64
CA GLU A 15 -5.84 0.03 8.93
C GLU A 15 -5.81 0.82 7.62
N SER A 16 -6.90 1.52 7.35
CA SER A 16 -7.05 2.32 6.14
C SER A 16 -7.78 3.61 6.45
N GLU A 17 -7.40 4.66 5.75
CA GLU A 17 -7.98 5.99 5.82
C GLU A 17 -8.81 6.28 4.59
N ASN A 18 -9.77 7.20 4.72
CA ASN A 18 -10.54 7.75 3.60
C ASN A 18 -9.85 8.99 2.98
N GLU A 19 -10.43 9.55 1.90
CA GLU A 19 -9.85 10.73 1.22
C GLU A 19 -9.67 11.94 2.15
N GLU A 20 -10.63 12.21 3.04
CA GLU A 20 -10.60 13.36 3.95
C GLU A 20 -9.46 13.23 4.96
N GLN A 21 -9.33 12.05 5.58
CA GLN A 21 -8.27 11.73 6.54
C GLN A 21 -6.88 11.82 5.89
N VAL A 22 -6.71 11.33 4.67
CA VAL A 22 -5.42 11.42 3.95
C VAL A 22 -5.09 12.87 3.56
N CYS A 23 -6.09 13.64 3.13
CA CYS A 23 -5.91 15.06 2.84
C CYS A 23 -5.43 15.82 4.09
N GLU A 24 -6.06 15.58 5.24
CA GLU A 24 -5.68 16.15 6.52
C GLU A 24 -4.26 15.71 6.93
N ARG A 25 -3.97 14.41 6.89
CA ARG A 25 -2.67 13.83 7.22
C ARG A 25 -1.53 14.44 6.42
N LEU A 26 -1.71 14.58 5.10
CA LEU A 26 -0.68 15.08 4.20
C LEU A 26 -0.69 16.61 4.06
N GLY A 27 -1.69 17.30 4.61
CA GLY A 27 -1.89 18.75 4.42
C GLY A 27 -2.15 19.15 2.97
N ILE A 28 -2.85 18.30 2.20
CA ILE A 28 -3.14 18.51 0.77
C ILE A 28 -4.65 18.59 0.51
N ASP A 29 -5.02 19.14 -0.64
CA ASP A 29 -6.42 19.12 -1.11
C ASP A 29 -6.78 17.83 -1.86
N ASN A 30 -8.09 17.62 -2.05
CA ASN A 30 -8.64 16.49 -2.79
C ASN A 30 -8.16 16.42 -4.26
N LYS A 31 -7.83 17.55 -4.88
CA LYS A 31 -7.38 17.59 -6.28
C LYS A 31 -5.96 17.01 -6.38
N THR A 32 -5.09 17.40 -5.47
CA THR A 32 -3.73 16.91 -5.29
C THR A 32 -3.75 15.43 -4.95
N LEU A 33 -4.62 15.01 -4.03
CA LEU A 33 -4.77 13.59 -3.69
C LEU A 33 -5.17 12.76 -4.93
N ARG A 34 -6.12 13.24 -5.75
CA ARG A 34 -6.51 12.56 -6.99
C ARG A 34 -5.38 12.50 -8.02
N GLN A 35 -4.55 13.54 -8.11
CA GLN A 35 -3.35 13.50 -8.95
C GLN A 35 -2.35 12.46 -8.44
N TYR A 36 -2.19 12.31 -7.12
CA TYR A 36 -1.31 11.31 -6.53
C TYR A 36 -1.78 9.89 -6.82
N ILE A 37 -3.08 9.65 -6.77
CA ILE A 37 -3.69 8.39 -7.21
C ILE A 37 -3.39 8.14 -8.69
N GLY A 38 -3.65 9.12 -9.55
CA GLY A 38 -3.44 9.02 -11.00
C GLY A 38 -1.97 8.77 -11.38
N ASN A 39 -1.03 9.34 -10.62
CA ASN A 39 0.41 9.17 -10.84
C ASN A 39 1.01 8.00 -10.05
N HIS A 40 0.17 7.15 -9.44
CA HIS A 40 0.59 6.01 -8.60
C HIS A 40 1.55 6.38 -7.46
N ARG A 41 1.50 7.62 -6.97
CA ARG A 41 2.28 8.05 -5.80
C ARG A 41 1.73 7.49 -4.51
N VAL A 42 0.43 7.21 -4.48
CA VAL A 42 -0.32 6.68 -3.33
C VAL A 42 -1.06 5.43 -3.78
N TYR A 43 -1.07 4.41 -2.92
CA TYR A 43 -1.84 3.20 -3.12
C TYR A 43 -3.28 3.41 -2.63
N ALA A 44 -4.23 3.27 -3.56
CA ALA A 44 -5.66 3.47 -3.30
C ALA A 44 -6.44 2.20 -3.67
N ILE A 45 -7.21 1.69 -2.71
CA ILE A 45 -8.11 0.56 -2.87
C ILE A 45 -9.48 1.11 -3.21
N LYS A 46 -10.00 0.77 -4.40
CA LYS A 46 -11.33 1.21 -4.83
C LYS A 46 -12.40 0.38 -4.12
N VAL A 47 -13.10 0.97 -3.17
CA VAL A 47 -14.25 0.33 -2.50
C VAL A 47 -15.53 0.53 -3.29
N MET A 48 -16.19 -0.57 -3.65
CA MET A 48 -17.52 -0.55 -4.24
C MET A 48 -18.56 -0.56 -3.12
N HIS A 49 -19.11 0.59 -2.73
CA HIS A 49 -20.35 0.64 -1.96
C HIS A 49 -21.18 1.87 -2.37
N ASP A 50 -22.28 1.61 -3.07
CA ASP A 50 -23.65 1.89 -2.64
C ASP A 50 -24.56 1.71 -3.87
N GLU A 51 -25.63 0.93 -3.71
CA GLU A 51 -26.70 0.70 -4.68
C GLU A 51 -27.39 2.02 -5.12
N ASN A 52 -27.12 3.12 -4.40
CA ASN A 52 -27.73 4.42 -4.64
C ASN A 52 -26.83 5.59 -5.09
N ARG A 53 -25.48 5.54 -5.19
CA ARG A 53 -24.73 6.81 -5.41
C ARG A 53 -23.50 6.81 -6.32
N ARG A 54 -23.50 7.89 -7.14
CA ARG A 54 -22.62 8.35 -8.23
C ARG A 54 -21.13 8.59 -7.89
N LYS A 55 -20.61 8.26 -6.70
CA LYS A 55 -19.21 8.61 -6.30
C LYS A 55 -18.38 7.36 -6.00
N ARG A 56 -17.23 7.26 -6.68
CA ARG A 56 -16.17 6.29 -6.36
C ARG A 56 -15.60 6.61 -4.98
N LYS A 57 -15.51 5.62 -4.10
CA LYS A 57 -14.83 5.72 -2.81
C LYS A 57 -13.50 5.00 -2.87
N PHE A 58 -12.49 5.55 -2.22
CA PHE A 58 -11.17 4.96 -2.07
C PHE A 58 -10.84 4.79 -0.59
N LEU A 59 -10.14 3.70 -0.28
CA LEU A 59 -9.48 3.47 0.99
C LEU A 59 -7.97 3.48 0.75
N PHE A 60 -7.25 4.08 1.68
CA PHE A 60 -5.81 4.27 1.61
C PHE A 60 -5.16 3.53 2.78
N PRO A 61 -4.43 2.44 2.53
CA PRO A 61 -3.75 1.71 3.59
C PRO A 61 -2.77 2.59 4.37
N VAL A 62 -2.82 2.56 5.71
CA VAL A 62 -2.03 3.46 6.57
C VAL A 62 -0.52 3.18 6.47
N PHE A 63 -0.12 1.95 6.17
CA PHE A 63 1.29 1.56 6.11
C PHE A 63 2.14 2.41 5.15
N GLN A 64 1.51 3.04 4.15
CA GLN A 64 2.20 3.82 3.12
C GLN A 64 2.66 5.20 3.58
N PHE A 65 2.25 5.61 4.77
CA PHE A 65 2.55 6.92 5.34
C PHE A 65 3.54 6.81 6.51
N ASP A 66 4.37 7.85 6.62
CA ASP A 66 5.26 8.11 7.75
C ASP A 66 4.98 9.53 8.26
N GLY A 67 4.23 9.63 9.34
CA GLY A 67 3.65 10.90 9.79
C GLY A 67 2.82 11.58 8.70
N SER A 68 3.24 12.79 8.33
CA SER A 68 2.62 13.64 7.29
C SER A 68 3.23 13.47 5.89
N GLN A 69 4.02 12.41 5.69
CA GLN A 69 4.67 12.13 4.40
C GLN A 69 4.28 10.76 3.87
N ILE A 70 4.37 10.61 2.55
CA ILE A 70 4.31 9.31 1.88
C ILE A 70 5.71 8.71 1.91
N ILE A 71 5.81 7.42 2.21
CA ILE A 71 7.10 6.72 2.27
C ILE A 71 7.86 6.90 0.94
N PRO A 72 9.10 7.40 0.97
CA PRO A 72 9.90 7.58 -0.23
C PRO A 72 10.06 6.28 -1.01
N ARG A 73 10.01 6.36 -2.35
CA ARG A 73 10.22 5.22 -3.28
C ARG A 73 9.22 4.07 -3.14
N LEU A 74 8.22 4.15 -2.25
CA LEU A 74 7.19 3.12 -2.12
C LEU A 74 6.40 2.91 -3.42
N SER A 75 6.07 4.00 -4.12
CA SER A 75 5.42 3.97 -5.43
C SER A 75 6.22 3.16 -6.47
N THR A 76 7.55 3.10 -6.33
CA THR A 76 8.40 2.31 -7.21
C THR A 76 8.27 0.82 -6.92
N ALA A 77 8.26 0.43 -5.63
CA ALA A 77 8.07 -0.96 -5.23
C ALA A 77 6.68 -1.48 -5.61
N LEU A 78 5.63 -0.66 -5.41
CA LEU A 78 4.24 -1.03 -5.71
C LEU A 78 3.99 -1.33 -7.20
N LYS A 79 4.82 -0.83 -8.12
CA LYS A 79 4.71 -1.15 -9.56
C LYS A 79 5.02 -2.61 -9.88
N TYR A 80 5.75 -3.30 -9.01
CA TYR A 80 6.12 -4.71 -9.18
C TYR A 80 5.16 -5.67 -8.50
N VAL A 81 4.23 -5.15 -7.69
CA VAL A 81 3.18 -5.97 -7.08
C VAL A 81 2.19 -6.39 -8.17
N SER A 82 1.85 -7.67 -8.21
CA SER A 82 0.84 -8.17 -9.15
C SER A 82 -0.49 -7.47 -8.91
N LYS A 83 -1.20 -7.16 -10.01
CA LYS A 83 -2.52 -6.53 -9.95
C LYS A 83 -3.57 -7.42 -9.27
N ASP A 84 -3.31 -8.74 -9.23
CA ASP A 84 -4.17 -9.74 -8.60
C ASP A 84 -3.84 -9.96 -7.11
N THR A 85 -2.77 -9.33 -6.60
CA THR A 85 -2.41 -9.44 -5.19
C THR A 85 -3.46 -8.77 -4.32
N HIS A 86 -4.01 -9.53 -3.37
CA HIS A 86 -4.99 -9.02 -2.43
C HIS A 86 -4.41 -7.89 -1.57
N PRO A 87 -5.11 -6.76 -1.33
CA PRO A 87 -4.55 -5.63 -0.59
C PRO A 87 -4.07 -5.97 0.83
N ALA A 88 -4.76 -6.88 1.51
CA ALA A 88 -4.33 -7.36 2.83
C ALA A 88 -2.98 -8.10 2.79
N ALA A 89 -2.66 -8.80 1.70
CA ALA A 89 -1.36 -9.46 1.53
C ALA A 89 -0.24 -8.45 1.32
N ILE A 90 -0.50 -7.39 0.55
CA ILE A 90 0.43 -6.25 0.38
C ILE A 90 0.70 -5.59 1.74
N ASN A 91 -0.35 -5.31 2.50
CA ASN A 91 -0.24 -4.71 3.83
C ASN A 91 0.59 -5.60 4.77
N LYS A 92 0.28 -6.89 4.82
CA LYS A 92 1.03 -7.85 5.63
C LYS A 92 2.50 -7.87 5.23
N PHE A 93 2.80 -7.93 3.93
CA PHE A 93 4.17 -7.95 3.43
C PHE A 93 4.97 -6.73 3.89
N PHE A 94 4.45 -5.51 3.70
CA PHE A 94 5.17 -4.29 4.07
C PHE A 94 5.37 -4.14 5.58
N LEU A 95 4.48 -4.71 6.40
CA LEU A 95 4.53 -4.61 7.86
C LEU A 95 5.23 -5.80 8.54
N MET A 96 5.50 -6.89 7.83
CA MET A 96 6.10 -8.10 8.40
C MET A 96 7.64 -7.95 8.45
N PRO A 97 8.26 -7.98 9.64
CA PRO A 97 9.72 -7.97 9.74
C PRO A 97 10.36 -9.20 9.09
N THR A 98 11.51 -9.02 8.45
CA THR A 98 12.31 -10.09 7.82
C THR A 98 13.79 -9.96 8.17
N ASP A 99 14.50 -11.09 8.21
CA ASP A 99 15.96 -11.17 8.38
C ASP A 99 16.74 -10.92 7.08
N GLU A 100 16.05 -10.87 5.93
CA GLU A 100 16.66 -10.61 4.63
C GLU A 100 17.14 -9.16 4.48
N LEU A 101 16.46 -8.23 5.14
CA LEU A 101 16.81 -6.81 5.14
C LEU A 101 17.75 -6.53 6.30
N LYS A 102 19.00 -6.15 5.98
CA LYS A 102 20.02 -5.87 6.99
C LYS A 102 20.38 -4.38 6.98
N SER A 103 20.04 -3.69 8.06
CA SER A 103 20.45 -2.30 8.28
C SER A 103 21.72 -2.25 9.13
N ARG A 104 22.63 -1.34 8.78
CA ARG A 104 23.77 -1.02 9.67
C ARG A 104 23.35 -0.26 10.93
N LYS A 105 22.13 0.32 10.93
CA LYS A 105 21.62 1.17 12.02
C LYS A 105 20.62 0.46 12.94
N VAL A 106 20.08 -0.68 12.50
CA VAL A 106 19.05 -1.43 13.23
C VAL A 106 19.52 -2.87 13.35
N ASN A 107 19.60 -3.38 14.58
CA ASN A 107 19.88 -4.78 14.84
C ASN A 107 18.58 -5.58 14.85
N GLY A 108 18.54 -6.69 14.13
CA GLY A 108 17.40 -7.61 14.05
C GLY A 108 16.54 -7.46 12.80
N PRO A 109 15.46 -8.25 12.70
CA PRO A 109 14.54 -8.23 11.56
C PRO A 109 13.94 -6.83 11.35
N ILE A 110 13.86 -6.38 10.10
CA ILE A 110 13.23 -5.10 9.72
C ILE A 110 12.14 -5.33 8.68
N SER A 111 11.03 -4.60 8.80
CA SER A 111 9.96 -4.67 7.80
C SER A 111 10.35 -3.93 6.52
N PRO A 112 9.83 -4.32 5.34
CA PRO A 112 10.07 -3.57 4.10
C PRO A 112 9.64 -2.11 4.19
N ARG A 113 8.57 -1.81 4.96
CA ARG A 113 8.13 -0.43 5.25
C ARG A 113 9.22 0.35 5.97
N ASP A 114 9.69 -0.18 7.11
CA ASP A 114 10.64 0.53 7.95
C ASP A 114 12.02 0.61 7.29
N TRP A 115 12.37 -0.36 6.44
CA TRP A 115 13.54 -0.30 5.58
C TRP A 115 13.51 0.90 4.63
N LEU A 116 12.37 1.13 3.95
CA LEU A 116 12.21 2.30 3.07
C LEU A 116 12.23 3.62 3.85
N ILE A 117 11.59 3.66 5.01
CA ILE A 117 11.63 4.84 5.91
C ILE A 117 13.07 5.13 6.35
N ALA A 118 13.86 4.10 6.68
CA ALA A 118 15.27 4.23 7.06
C ALA A 118 16.21 4.64 5.91
N GLY A 119 15.68 4.83 4.68
CA GLY A 119 16.46 5.18 3.50
C GLY A 119 17.13 3.97 2.83
N GLY A 120 16.66 2.76 3.13
CA GLY A 120 17.09 1.53 2.52
C GLY A 120 16.87 1.49 1.01
N ALA A 121 17.57 0.58 0.32
CA ALA A 121 17.49 0.49 -1.12
C ALA A 121 16.15 -0.16 -1.54
N VAL A 122 15.40 0.53 -2.40
CA VAL A 122 14.11 0.03 -2.90
C VAL A 122 14.24 -1.27 -3.70
N VAL A 123 15.42 -1.51 -4.29
CA VAL A 123 15.71 -2.72 -5.07
C VAL A 123 15.60 -3.99 -4.22
N ASP A 124 15.93 -3.92 -2.93
CA ASP A 124 15.82 -5.07 -2.02
C ASP A 124 14.34 -5.45 -1.83
N VAL A 125 13.49 -4.44 -1.63
CA VAL A 125 12.04 -4.65 -1.50
C VAL A 125 11.41 -5.15 -2.81
N ILE A 126 11.87 -4.64 -3.95
CA ILE A 126 11.40 -5.11 -5.27
C ILE A 126 11.73 -6.59 -5.46
N ARG A 127 12.96 -7.01 -5.12
CA ARG A 127 13.37 -8.42 -5.20
C ARG A 127 12.44 -9.32 -4.40
N MET A 128 12.17 -8.94 -3.15
CA MET A 128 11.25 -9.69 -2.28
C MET A 128 9.81 -9.75 -2.83
N ILE A 129 9.31 -8.67 -3.45
CA ILE A 129 7.99 -8.67 -4.10
C ILE A 129 7.96 -9.65 -5.29
N GLN A 130 9.04 -9.72 -6.07
CA GLN A 130 9.15 -10.63 -7.20
C GLN A 130 9.18 -12.09 -6.73
N GLU A 131 9.95 -12.39 -5.68
CA GLU A 131 9.99 -13.73 -5.07
C GLU A 131 8.61 -14.17 -4.55
N LEU A 132 7.81 -13.26 -4.00
CA LEU A 132 6.43 -13.54 -3.61
C LEU A 132 5.49 -13.87 -4.78
N ALA A 133 5.77 -13.33 -5.96
CA ALA A 133 4.97 -13.60 -7.16
C ALA A 133 5.33 -14.94 -7.82
N GLU A 134 6.54 -15.46 -7.55
CA GLU A 134 7.09 -16.67 -8.15
C GLU A 134 6.81 -17.94 -7.33
N SER A 135 6.20 -17.85 -6.15
CA SER A 135 5.81 -19.02 -5.36
C SER A 135 4.42 -19.52 -5.81
N PRO A 136 4.31 -20.68 -6.51
CA PRO A 136 3.05 -21.26 -6.96
C PRO A 136 2.19 -21.85 -5.83
#